data_AF-A0A836TFQ3-F1
#
_entry.id   AF-A0A836TFQ3-F1
#
_cell.length_a   1.000
_cell.length_b   1.000
_cell.length_c   1.000
_cell.angle_alpha   90.00
_cell.angle_beta   90.00
_cell.angle_gamma   90.00
#
_symmetry.space_group_name_H-M   'P 1'
#
loop_
_entity.id
_entity.type
_entity.pdbx_description
1 polymer ?
#
loop_
_entity_poly.entity_id
_entity_poly.type
_entity_poly.pdbx_seq_one_letter_code
_entity_poly.pdbx_strand_id
1 'polypeptide(L)'
;MNKHYAAFILFFSYFLFVTFLPKNVDSASKQTANKISNISENTETAILAGGCFWCMEHPYEDLPGISQVISGYTGGKKNNPTYKEVASGSTLHVEAVEIHFDPEKISYNDILEIFWRNIDPTDAGGQFVDRGKQYTTGIYYKNEQQKLTAQESKKRIADSKRFSKKIVTEIVQAGPFYRAEEYHQDFFKKNYIRYKIYRVGSGRDEFINRIWGEDREYKISRTEFNNVPLFTLIGNKTGSKNHLTKLQYHVTQRNGTEPPYRNEYWDNKRPGIYVDIVSGEPLFSSKDKFKSGTGWPSFTRPLVQENIVRERDTTLDMVRIELRSKAADSHLGHLFHDGPKPTGLRYCINSASLRFIAVENLTKEGYEDFRTLFSQSDGL
;
A
#
# COMPACT_ATOMS: atom_id res chain seq x y z
N MET A 1 58.57 23.50 28.35
CA MET A 1 57.54 23.04 29.31
C MET A 1 56.22 22.81 28.58
N ASN A 2 55.62 21.63 28.51
CA ASN A 2 56.12 20.26 28.46
C ASN A 2 55.02 19.46 27.77
N LYS A 3 55.28 18.97 26.54
CA LYS A 3 54.39 18.09 25.75
C LYS A 3 54.33 16.65 26.32
N HIS A 4 54.53 16.49 27.64
CA HIS A 4 54.65 15.19 28.30
C HIS A 4 53.51 14.88 29.28
N TYR A 5 52.54 15.77 29.47
CA TYR A 5 51.38 15.52 30.35
C TYR A 5 50.13 14.97 29.63
N ALA A 6 50.07 15.05 28.29
CA ALA A 6 48.92 14.54 27.54
C ALA A 6 48.98 13.02 27.26
N ALA A 7 50.16 12.41 27.35
CA ALA A 7 50.35 10.98 27.05
C ALA A 7 50.03 10.04 28.23
N PHE A 8 49.92 10.56 29.46
CA PHE A 8 49.74 9.72 30.64
C PHE A 8 48.27 9.51 31.06
N ILE A 9 47.33 10.31 30.54
CA ILE A 9 45.89 10.18 30.86
C ILE A 9 45.18 9.21 29.89
N LEU A 10 45.74 8.97 28.70
CA LEU A 10 45.15 8.06 27.71
C LEU A 10 45.47 6.57 27.94
N PHE A 11 46.52 6.24 28.69
CA PHE A 11 46.92 4.84 28.92
C PHE A 11 46.20 4.16 30.11
N PHE A 12 45.59 4.93 31.01
CA PHE A 12 44.85 4.36 32.16
C PHE A 12 43.34 4.15 31.90
N SER A 13 42.81 4.65 30.78
CA SER A 13 41.42 4.37 30.38
C SER A 13 41.25 3.09 29.54
N TYR A 14 42.35 2.53 29.01
CA TYR A 14 42.31 1.31 28.19
C TYR A 14 42.42 0.02 29.01
N PHE A 15 42.90 0.09 30.26
CA PHE A 15 43.10 -1.10 31.10
C PHE A 15 41.94 -1.42 32.06
N LEU A 16 40.92 -0.56 32.14
CA LEU A 16 39.73 -0.80 32.98
C LEU A 16 38.48 -1.27 32.22
N PHE A 17 38.57 -1.45 30.89
CA PHE A 17 37.41 -1.84 30.06
C PHE A 17 37.52 -3.23 29.42
N VAL A 18 38.50 -4.06 29.83
CA VAL A 18 38.72 -5.40 29.26
C VAL A 18 38.44 -6.55 30.25
N THR A 19 38.07 -6.27 31.50
CA THR A 19 37.83 -7.33 32.51
C THR A 19 36.37 -7.61 32.86
N PHE A 20 35.40 -6.97 32.19
CA PHE A 20 33.96 -7.21 32.43
C PHE A 20 33.12 -7.31 31.14
N LEU A 21 33.62 -8.00 30.11
CA LEU A 21 32.77 -8.47 29.02
C LEU A 21 32.35 -9.92 29.29
N PRO A 22 31.04 -10.22 29.37
CA PRO A 22 30.58 -11.60 29.52
C PRO A 22 30.99 -12.43 28.29
N LYS A 23 31.58 -13.61 28.52
CA LYS A 23 32.08 -14.57 27.51
C LYS A 23 30.96 -15.23 26.66
N ASN A 24 29.93 -14.50 26.25
CA ASN A 24 28.77 -15.06 25.54
C ASN A 24 28.36 -14.27 24.28
N VAL A 25 29.33 -13.63 23.61
CA VAL A 25 29.07 -12.90 22.35
C VAL A 25 29.21 -13.79 21.11
N ASP A 26 29.87 -14.95 21.21
CA ASP A 26 30.10 -15.84 20.05
C ASP A 26 28.93 -16.80 19.73
N SER A 27 28.02 -17.05 20.69
CA SER A 27 26.84 -17.90 20.44
C SER A 27 25.68 -17.12 19.84
N ALA A 28 25.52 -15.84 20.22
CA ALA A 28 24.50 -14.95 19.68
C ALA A 28 24.76 -14.58 18.21
N SER A 29 26.03 -14.40 17.81
CA SER A 29 26.38 -14.10 16.40
C SER A 29 26.12 -15.29 15.48
N LYS A 30 26.41 -16.53 15.92
CA LYS A 30 26.10 -17.76 15.16
C LYS A 30 24.61 -18.08 15.11
N GLN A 31 23.84 -17.81 16.17
CA GLN A 31 22.38 -17.94 16.12
C GLN A 31 21.72 -16.87 15.24
N THR A 32 22.28 -15.66 15.18
CA THR A 32 21.77 -14.60 14.30
C THR A 32 22.13 -14.87 12.85
N ALA A 33 23.32 -15.42 12.56
CA ALA A 33 23.72 -15.83 11.22
C ALA A 33 22.90 -17.02 10.68
N ASN A 34 22.59 -18.02 11.52
CA ASN A 34 21.74 -19.16 11.14
C ASN A 34 20.23 -18.84 11.10
N LYS A 35 19.81 -17.67 11.62
CA LYS A 35 18.40 -17.22 11.57
C LYS A 35 18.12 -16.31 10.38
N ILE A 36 19.15 -15.76 9.73
CA ILE A 36 19.05 -14.97 8.50
C ILE A 36 19.08 -15.86 7.25
N SER A 37 19.49 -17.12 7.35
CA SER A 37 19.58 -18.06 6.22
C SER A 37 18.31 -18.87 5.91
N ASN A 38 17.15 -18.55 6.52
CA ASN A 38 15.88 -19.25 6.29
C ASN A 38 14.72 -18.31 5.91
N ILE A 39 15.01 -17.26 5.13
CA ILE A 39 13.99 -16.56 4.37
C ILE A 39 13.84 -17.34 3.05
N SER A 40 12.78 -18.16 2.96
CA SER A 40 12.33 -18.97 1.81
C SER A 40 13.15 -18.83 0.51
N GLU A 41 13.89 -19.88 0.15
CA GLU A 41 14.52 -20.04 -1.18
C GLU A 41 13.51 -20.21 -2.33
N ASN A 42 12.20 -20.24 -2.06
CA ASN A 42 11.18 -20.57 -3.05
C ASN A 42 10.47 -19.31 -3.56
N THR A 43 11.18 -18.38 -4.19
CA THR A 43 10.56 -17.19 -4.82
C THR A 43 10.32 -17.46 -6.31
N GLU A 44 9.09 -17.27 -6.77
CA GLU A 44 8.69 -17.31 -8.17
C GLU A 44 8.49 -15.90 -8.75
N THR A 45 8.42 -15.80 -10.08
CA THR A 45 8.21 -14.53 -10.78
C THR A 45 7.08 -14.61 -11.79
N ALA A 46 6.20 -13.60 -11.83
CA ALA A 46 5.19 -13.40 -12.86
C ALA A 46 5.48 -12.12 -13.65
N ILE A 47 5.31 -12.13 -14.98
CA ILE A 47 5.45 -10.94 -15.82
C ILE A 47 4.11 -10.67 -16.52
N LEU A 48 3.54 -9.49 -16.27
CA LEU A 48 2.19 -9.12 -16.71
C LEU A 48 2.17 -7.72 -17.33
N ALA A 49 1.57 -7.59 -18.50
CA ALA A 49 1.31 -6.31 -19.16
C ALA A 49 -0.18 -6.00 -19.13
N GLY A 50 -0.54 -4.80 -18.69
CA GLY A 50 -1.94 -4.43 -18.43
C GLY A 50 -2.20 -2.95 -18.64
N GLY A 51 -1.51 -2.32 -19.58
CA GLY A 51 -1.54 -0.86 -19.78
C GLY A 51 -0.43 -0.17 -18.97
N CYS A 52 -0.67 1.09 -18.58
CA CYS A 52 0.28 1.84 -17.77
C CYS A 52 0.76 1.03 -16.55
N PHE A 53 2.06 0.77 -16.47
CA PHE A 53 2.59 -0.10 -15.40
C PHE A 53 2.40 0.51 -14.00
N TRP A 54 2.29 1.85 -13.85
CA TRP A 54 1.95 2.46 -12.56
C TRP A 54 0.60 1.98 -12.02
N CYS A 55 -0.36 1.71 -12.92
CA CYS A 55 -1.66 1.18 -12.55
C CYS A 55 -1.64 -0.33 -12.28
N MET A 56 -0.62 -1.02 -12.76
CA MET A 56 -0.45 -2.47 -12.62
C MET A 56 0.50 -2.84 -11.48
N GLU A 57 1.34 -1.93 -11.00
CA GLU A 57 2.21 -2.11 -9.83
C GLU A 57 1.35 -2.15 -8.55
N HIS A 58 0.54 -1.10 -8.37
CA HIS A 58 -0.28 -0.84 -7.19
C HIS A 58 -1.17 -2.01 -6.72
N PRO A 59 -1.86 -2.78 -7.59
CA PRO A 59 -2.73 -3.87 -7.15
C PRO A 59 -2.02 -5.05 -6.45
N TYR A 60 -0.69 -5.16 -6.62
CA TYR A 60 0.09 -6.26 -6.05
C TYR A 60 0.94 -5.82 -4.87
N GLU A 61 1.27 -4.54 -4.80
CA GLU A 61 2.05 -3.99 -3.70
C GLU A 61 1.29 -4.18 -2.38
N ASP A 62 2.04 -4.55 -1.34
CA ASP A 62 1.56 -4.85 0.00
C ASP A 62 0.69 -6.12 0.14
N LEU A 63 0.53 -6.93 -0.92
CA LEU A 63 -0.12 -8.23 -0.81
C LEU A 63 0.78 -9.26 -0.08
N PRO A 64 0.23 -10.04 0.87
CA PRO A 64 0.97 -11.10 1.53
C PRO A 64 1.53 -12.12 0.53
N GLY A 65 2.82 -12.38 0.65
CA GLY A 65 3.53 -13.27 -0.27
C GLY A 65 4.16 -12.55 -1.47
N ILE A 66 3.83 -11.29 -1.75
CA ILE A 66 4.56 -10.48 -2.74
C ILE A 66 5.78 -9.85 -2.05
N SER A 67 6.98 -10.09 -2.58
CA SER A 67 8.22 -9.51 -2.07
C SER A 67 8.65 -8.26 -2.83
N GLN A 68 8.32 -8.19 -4.12
CA GLN A 68 8.67 -7.06 -4.98
C GLN A 68 7.76 -6.99 -6.20
N VAL A 69 7.46 -5.77 -6.65
CA VAL A 69 6.84 -5.50 -7.95
C VAL A 69 7.72 -4.50 -8.68
N ILE A 70 8.13 -4.82 -9.90
CA ILE A 70 9.08 -4.01 -10.68
C ILE A 70 8.39 -3.54 -11.94
N SER A 71 8.36 -2.23 -12.15
CA SER A 71 7.92 -1.64 -13.42
C SER A 71 8.98 -1.80 -14.52
N GLY A 72 8.57 -2.14 -15.74
CA GLY A 72 9.52 -2.37 -16.84
C GLY A 72 8.88 -2.64 -18.19
N TYR A 73 9.72 -3.16 -19.10
CA TYR A 73 9.43 -3.33 -20.51
C TYR A 73 9.75 -4.74 -20.99
N THR A 74 8.85 -5.37 -21.76
CA THR A 74 9.10 -6.72 -22.33
C THR A 74 8.40 -6.92 -23.68
N GLY A 75 8.64 -8.04 -24.35
CA GLY A 75 7.98 -8.44 -25.61
C GLY A 75 8.44 -7.73 -26.89
N GLY A 76 9.25 -6.67 -26.79
CA GLY A 76 9.80 -5.94 -27.93
C GLY A 76 11.15 -6.46 -28.42
N LYS A 77 11.73 -5.77 -29.40
CA LYS A 77 12.98 -6.19 -30.08
C LYS A 77 14.21 -5.40 -29.64
N LYS A 78 14.03 -4.26 -28.98
CA LYS A 78 15.14 -3.36 -28.63
C LYS A 78 15.75 -3.78 -27.31
N ASN A 79 17.05 -4.00 -27.28
CA ASN A 79 17.74 -4.23 -26.02
C ASN A 79 17.84 -2.92 -25.22
N ASN A 80 17.59 -3.00 -23.91
CA ASN A 80 17.69 -1.87 -22.96
C ASN A 80 16.96 -0.60 -23.44
N PRO A 81 15.65 -0.67 -23.72
CA PRO A 81 14.90 0.49 -24.19
C PRO A 81 14.70 1.51 -23.07
N THR A 82 14.64 2.79 -23.43
CA THR A 82 14.24 3.87 -22.50
C THR A 82 12.73 4.10 -22.53
N TYR A 83 12.17 4.72 -21.48
CA TYR A 83 10.74 5.06 -21.44
C TYR A 83 10.29 5.84 -22.68
N LYS A 84 11.07 6.87 -23.07
CA LYS A 84 10.74 7.71 -24.24
C LYS A 84 10.60 6.88 -25.53
N GLU A 85 11.42 5.85 -25.67
CA GLU A 85 11.40 4.97 -26.84
C GLU A 85 10.22 4.00 -26.79
N VAL A 86 9.93 3.41 -25.63
CA VAL A 86 8.76 2.53 -25.45
C VAL A 86 7.46 3.32 -25.63
N ALA A 87 7.34 4.49 -25.00
CA ALA A 87 6.18 5.36 -25.10
C ALA A 87 5.92 5.86 -26.54
N SER A 88 6.97 5.95 -27.37
CA SER A 88 6.83 6.26 -28.80
C SER A 88 6.25 5.11 -29.64
N GLY A 89 6.24 3.89 -29.11
CA GLY A 89 5.83 2.66 -29.80
C GLY A 89 6.89 2.05 -30.73
N SER A 90 8.03 2.71 -30.93
CA SER A 90 9.05 2.29 -31.90
C SER A 90 9.78 0.98 -31.55
N THR A 91 9.82 0.61 -30.27
CA THR A 91 10.58 -0.55 -29.79
C THR A 91 9.78 -1.86 -29.79
N LEU A 92 8.46 -1.76 -29.98
CA LEU A 92 7.48 -2.84 -29.86
C LEU A 92 7.41 -3.48 -28.47
N HIS A 93 8.09 -2.93 -27.46
CA HIS A 93 7.92 -3.34 -26.08
C HIS A 93 6.54 -2.93 -25.58
N VAL A 94 6.02 -3.72 -24.64
CA VAL A 94 4.90 -3.34 -23.79
C VAL A 94 5.39 -2.93 -22.42
N GLU A 95 4.65 -2.03 -21.80
CA GLU A 95 4.70 -1.75 -20.38
C GLU A 95 4.21 -2.96 -19.58
N ALA A 96 5.03 -3.42 -18.65
CA ALA A 96 4.78 -4.61 -17.86
C ALA A 96 5.29 -4.45 -16.43
N VAL A 97 4.77 -5.29 -15.53
CA VAL A 97 5.28 -5.47 -14.18
C VAL A 97 5.87 -6.87 -14.02
N GLU A 98 7.01 -6.96 -13.35
CA GLU A 98 7.61 -8.20 -12.89
C GLU A 98 7.34 -8.35 -11.38
N ILE A 99 6.57 -9.36 -11.00
CA ILE A 99 6.09 -9.60 -9.64
C ILE A 99 6.86 -10.78 -9.06
N HIS A 100 7.58 -10.56 -7.97
CA HIS A 100 8.29 -11.58 -7.22
C HIS A 100 7.41 -12.03 -6.05
N PHE A 101 7.16 -13.32 -5.96
CA PHE A 101 6.19 -13.86 -5.01
C PHE A 101 6.59 -15.21 -4.41
N ASP A 102 6.13 -15.44 -3.19
CA ASP A 102 6.23 -16.70 -2.46
C ASP A 102 5.01 -17.57 -2.80
N PRO A 103 5.18 -18.65 -3.59
CA PRO A 103 4.10 -19.50 -4.04
C PRO A 103 3.45 -20.28 -2.90
N GLU A 104 4.04 -20.32 -1.70
CA GLU A 104 3.39 -20.91 -0.52
C GLU A 104 2.31 -19.99 0.07
N LYS A 105 2.44 -18.66 -0.14
CA LYS A 105 1.53 -17.64 0.42
C LYS A 105 0.51 -17.13 -0.58
N ILE A 106 0.92 -16.95 -1.84
CA ILE A 106 0.06 -16.48 -2.92
C ILE A 106 0.35 -17.28 -4.18
N SER A 107 -0.69 -17.84 -4.81
CA SER A 107 -0.49 -18.65 -6.01
C SER A 107 -0.39 -17.79 -7.27
N TYR A 108 0.24 -18.32 -8.31
CA TYR A 108 0.22 -17.70 -9.64
C TYR A 108 -1.22 -17.49 -10.15
N ASN A 109 -2.15 -18.36 -9.78
CA ASN A 109 -3.56 -18.20 -10.11
C ASN A 109 -4.19 -16.97 -9.41
N ASP A 110 -3.86 -16.71 -8.15
CA ASP A 110 -4.31 -15.52 -7.42
C ASP A 110 -3.80 -14.23 -8.08
N ILE A 111 -2.53 -14.24 -8.50
CA ILE A 111 -1.91 -13.14 -9.24
C ILE A 111 -2.68 -12.85 -10.54
N LEU A 112 -3.10 -13.90 -11.26
CA LEU A 112 -3.91 -13.77 -12.47
C LEU A 112 -5.34 -13.31 -12.19
N GLU A 113 -5.98 -13.75 -11.11
CA GLU A 113 -7.32 -13.28 -10.72
C GLU A 113 -7.33 -11.77 -10.41
N ILE A 114 -6.26 -11.26 -9.79
CA ILE A 114 -6.04 -9.83 -9.58
C ILE A 114 -5.80 -9.11 -10.91
N PHE A 115 -4.99 -9.72 -11.79
CA PHE A 115 -4.68 -9.17 -13.12
C PHE A 115 -5.96 -8.92 -13.93
N TRP A 116 -6.80 -9.94 -14.08
CA TRP A 116 -8.03 -9.87 -14.87
C TRP A 116 -9.03 -8.83 -14.35
N ARG A 117 -9.02 -8.57 -13.04
CA ARG A 117 -9.86 -7.53 -12.42
C ARG A 117 -9.38 -6.12 -12.69
N ASN A 118 -8.11 -5.93 -13.05
CA ASN A 118 -7.49 -4.63 -13.21
C ASN A 118 -7.39 -4.16 -14.67
N ILE A 119 -7.73 -5.00 -15.65
CA ILE A 119 -7.61 -4.70 -17.09
C ILE A 119 -8.96 -4.82 -17.81
N ASP A 120 -9.06 -4.21 -19.00
CA ASP A 120 -10.03 -4.59 -20.02
C ASP A 120 -9.41 -5.67 -20.93
N PRO A 121 -9.78 -6.96 -20.76
CA PRO A 121 -9.18 -8.05 -21.52
C PRO A 121 -9.70 -8.13 -22.97
N THR A 122 -10.58 -7.21 -23.37
CA THR A 122 -11.17 -7.12 -24.72
C THR A 122 -10.60 -5.97 -25.56
N ASP A 123 -9.77 -5.11 -24.97
CA ASP A 123 -9.21 -3.95 -25.65
C ASP A 123 -7.88 -4.26 -26.34
N ALA A 124 -7.93 -4.38 -27.68
CA ALA A 124 -6.77 -4.70 -28.50
C ALA A 124 -5.86 -3.51 -28.81
N GLY A 125 -6.28 -2.27 -28.52
CA GLY A 125 -5.55 -1.07 -28.97
C GLY A 125 -4.84 -0.28 -27.86
N GLY A 126 -4.69 -0.87 -26.67
CA GLY A 126 -4.15 -0.22 -25.48
C GLY A 126 -5.22 -0.08 -24.39
N GLN A 127 -4.83 0.08 -23.13
CA GLN A 127 -5.78 0.08 -22.01
C GLN A 127 -6.35 1.47 -21.73
N PHE A 128 -7.68 1.58 -21.81
CA PHE A 128 -8.43 2.79 -21.49
C PHE A 128 -7.92 4.00 -22.29
N VAL A 129 -7.53 5.10 -21.62
CA VAL A 129 -6.95 6.29 -22.28
C VAL A 129 -5.55 6.05 -22.85
N ASP A 130 -4.82 5.05 -22.37
CA ASP A 130 -3.47 4.74 -22.85
C ASP A 130 -3.57 3.91 -24.13
N ARG A 131 -3.31 4.55 -25.27
CA ARG A 131 -3.44 3.91 -26.59
C ARG A 131 -2.09 3.57 -27.20
N GLY A 132 -2.05 2.47 -27.93
CA GLY A 132 -0.85 1.96 -28.61
C GLY A 132 -0.47 0.57 -28.15
N LYS A 133 0.37 -0.10 -28.94
CA LYS A 133 0.84 -1.45 -28.67
C LYS A 133 1.51 -1.57 -27.30
N GLN A 134 2.25 -0.54 -26.89
CA GLN A 134 2.96 -0.51 -25.63
C GLN A 134 2.04 -0.61 -24.39
N TYR A 135 0.74 -0.38 -24.57
CA TYR A 135 -0.25 -0.48 -23.49
C TYR A 135 -1.21 -1.66 -23.67
N THR A 136 -0.95 -2.60 -24.58
CA THR A 136 -1.80 -3.80 -24.74
C THR A 136 -1.59 -4.80 -23.61
N THR A 137 -2.58 -5.65 -23.37
CA THR A 137 -2.53 -6.65 -22.31
C THR A 137 -1.77 -7.91 -22.74
N GLY A 138 -0.97 -8.50 -21.84
CA GLY A 138 -0.26 -9.74 -22.10
C GLY A 138 0.18 -10.46 -20.82
N ILE A 139 0.21 -11.79 -20.86
CA ILE A 139 0.73 -12.66 -19.81
C ILE A 139 1.99 -13.35 -20.35
N TYR A 140 3.13 -13.08 -19.71
CA TYR A 140 4.44 -13.57 -20.15
C TYR A 140 4.88 -14.72 -19.24
N TYR A 141 4.68 -15.96 -19.69
CA TYR A 141 4.94 -17.15 -18.88
C TYR A 141 6.43 -17.52 -18.89
N LYS A 142 6.97 -17.91 -17.73
CA LYS A 142 8.37 -18.34 -17.56
C LYS A 142 8.55 -19.86 -17.66
N ASN A 143 7.48 -20.64 -17.44
CA ASN A 143 7.50 -22.10 -17.51
C ASN A 143 6.14 -22.65 -17.98
N GLU A 144 6.07 -23.95 -18.30
CA GLU A 144 4.85 -24.59 -18.80
C GLU A 144 3.70 -24.59 -17.77
N GLN A 145 4.00 -24.65 -16.47
CA GLN A 145 2.96 -24.57 -15.44
C GLN A 145 2.25 -23.21 -15.45
N GLN A 146 3.00 -22.11 -15.57
CA GLN A 146 2.44 -20.77 -15.72
C GLN A 146 1.62 -20.64 -17.01
N LYS A 147 2.10 -21.20 -18.12
CA LYS A 147 1.37 -21.20 -19.40
C LYS A 147 0.02 -21.91 -19.29
N LEU A 148 -0.02 -23.12 -18.72
CA LEU A 148 -1.27 -23.87 -18.53
C LEU A 148 -2.23 -23.11 -17.60
N THR A 149 -1.73 -22.57 -16.48
CA THR A 149 -2.53 -21.80 -15.53
C THR A 149 -3.08 -20.51 -16.17
N ALA A 150 -2.27 -19.82 -16.98
CA ALA A 150 -2.68 -18.63 -17.72
C ALA A 150 -3.77 -18.97 -18.75
N GLN A 151 -3.62 -20.05 -19.50
CA GLN A 151 -4.62 -20.52 -20.47
C GLN A 151 -5.95 -20.87 -19.81
N GLU A 152 -5.90 -21.58 -18.68
CA GLU A 152 -7.10 -21.92 -17.91
C GLU A 152 -7.77 -20.65 -17.35
N SER A 153 -7.01 -19.73 -16.76
CA SER A 153 -7.56 -18.47 -16.24
C SER A 153 -8.23 -17.64 -17.34
N LYS A 154 -7.61 -17.54 -18.52
CA LYS A 154 -8.18 -16.85 -19.69
C LYS A 154 -9.49 -17.53 -20.15
N LYS A 155 -9.55 -18.86 -20.13
CA LYS A 155 -10.76 -19.62 -20.43
C LYS A 155 -11.86 -19.30 -19.41
N ARG A 156 -11.57 -19.29 -18.10
CA ARG A 156 -12.54 -18.92 -17.06
C ARG A 156 -13.10 -17.51 -17.25
N ILE A 157 -12.23 -16.55 -17.63
CA ILE A 157 -12.67 -15.18 -17.93
C ILE A 157 -13.59 -15.13 -19.16
N ALA A 158 -13.27 -15.86 -20.23
CA ALA A 158 -14.15 -15.96 -21.39
C ALA A 158 -15.49 -16.62 -21.04
N ASP A 159 -15.48 -17.68 -20.23
CA ASP A 159 -16.66 -18.43 -19.82
C ASP A 159 -17.53 -17.68 -18.78
N SER A 160 -16.97 -16.68 -18.11
CA SER A 160 -17.69 -15.88 -17.10
C SER A 160 -18.86 -15.06 -17.65
N LYS A 161 -18.92 -14.87 -18.98
CA LYS A 161 -19.89 -14.01 -19.67
C LYS A 161 -19.92 -12.55 -19.21
N ARG A 162 -18.93 -12.10 -18.44
CA ARG A 162 -18.77 -10.68 -18.05
C ARG A 162 -18.43 -9.79 -19.24
N PHE A 163 -17.81 -10.36 -20.27
CA PHE A 163 -17.35 -9.65 -21.45
C PHE A 163 -18.12 -10.10 -22.68
N SER A 164 -18.72 -9.15 -23.39
CA SER A 164 -19.43 -9.40 -24.65
C SER A 164 -18.50 -9.54 -25.86
N LYS A 165 -17.28 -9.02 -25.75
CA LYS A 165 -16.24 -9.09 -26.78
C LYS A 165 -15.26 -10.22 -26.49
N LYS A 166 -14.57 -10.69 -27.54
CA LYS A 166 -13.53 -11.72 -27.44
C LYS A 166 -12.40 -11.24 -26.53
N ILE A 167 -11.89 -12.16 -25.70
CA ILE A 167 -10.69 -11.92 -24.88
C ILE A 167 -9.43 -11.91 -25.77
N VAL A 168 -8.78 -10.76 -25.87
CA VAL A 168 -7.63 -10.52 -26.76
C VAL A 168 -6.28 -10.61 -26.06
N THR A 169 -6.24 -10.61 -24.72
CA THR A 169 -4.99 -10.70 -23.94
C THR A 169 -4.10 -11.85 -24.37
N GLU A 170 -2.87 -11.56 -24.77
CA GLU A 170 -1.94 -12.57 -25.28
C GLU A 170 -1.33 -13.39 -24.14
N ILE A 171 -1.00 -14.66 -24.42
CA ILE A 171 -0.24 -15.53 -23.52
C ILE A 171 1.01 -15.95 -24.30
N VAL A 172 2.16 -15.43 -23.90
CA VAL A 172 3.41 -15.50 -24.68
C VAL A 172 4.55 -15.97 -23.78
N GLN A 173 5.53 -16.69 -24.32
CA GLN A 173 6.71 -17.03 -23.56
C GLN A 173 7.47 -15.76 -23.16
N ALA A 174 7.90 -15.67 -21.91
CA ALA A 174 8.68 -14.54 -21.43
C ALA A 174 10.03 -14.46 -22.16
N GLY A 175 10.28 -13.31 -22.77
CA GLY A 175 11.61 -12.91 -23.24
C GLY A 175 12.34 -12.08 -22.18
N PRO A 176 13.34 -11.28 -22.57
CA PRO A 176 13.99 -10.34 -21.67
C PRO A 176 12.99 -9.35 -21.05
N PHE A 177 13.18 -9.06 -19.77
CA PHE A 177 12.52 -7.99 -19.05
C PHE A 177 13.52 -6.88 -18.73
N TYR A 178 13.20 -5.66 -19.12
CA TYR A 178 14.05 -4.49 -18.88
C TYR A 178 13.40 -3.61 -17.82
N ARG A 179 14.02 -3.49 -16.66
CA ARG A 179 13.57 -2.60 -15.58
C ARG A 179 13.47 -1.16 -16.09
N ALA A 180 12.34 -0.51 -15.84
CA ALA A 180 12.13 0.90 -16.12
C ALA A 180 12.96 1.79 -15.18
N GLU A 181 13.17 3.04 -15.57
CA GLU A 181 13.92 4.03 -14.82
C GLU A 181 13.39 4.21 -13.38
N GLU A 182 14.25 4.57 -12.42
CA GLU A 182 13.89 4.59 -10.99
C GLU A 182 12.72 5.52 -10.61
N TYR A 183 12.47 6.57 -11.41
CA TYR A 183 11.34 7.46 -11.20
C TYR A 183 9.98 6.82 -11.53
N HIS A 184 9.99 5.69 -12.25
CA HIS A 184 8.79 4.91 -12.58
C HIS A 184 8.44 3.86 -11.52
N GLN A 185 9.39 3.47 -10.68
CA GLN A 185 9.23 2.43 -9.66
C GLN A 185 8.49 3.01 -8.46
N ASP A 186 7.57 2.25 -7.86
CA ASP A 186 6.71 2.69 -6.76
C ASP A 186 6.04 4.04 -7.05
N PHE A 187 5.66 4.31 -8.31
CA PHE A 187 5.22 5.66 -8.70
C PHE A 187 3.97 6.09 -7.92
N PHE A 188 3.08 5.14 -7.63
CA PHE A 188 1.89 5.40 -6.82
C PHE A 188 2.25 5.85 -5.39
N LYS A 189 3.34 5.32 -4.81
CA LYS A 189 3.85 5.72 -3.48
C LYS A 189 4.53 7.09 -3.56
N LYS A 190 5.50 7.22 -4.48
CA LYS A 190 6.35 8.42 -4.61
C LYS A 190 5.59 9.66 -5.10
N ASN A 191 4.53 9.48 -5.90
CA ASN A 191 3.81 10.56 -6.58
C ASN A 191 2.28 10.40 -6.45
N TYR A 192 1.78 10.08 -5.26
CA TYR A 192 0.38 9.72 -5.00
C TYR A 192 -0.66 10.65 -5.62
N ILE A 193 -0.54 11.98 -5.45
CA ILE A 193 -1.52 12.94 -6.00
C ILE A 193 -1.57 12.87 -7.53
N ARG A 194 -0.40 12.87 -8.17
CA ARG A 194 -0.28 12.81 -9.63
C ARG A 194 -0.82 11.48 -10.15
N TYR A 195 -0.49 10.38 -9.47
CA TYR A 195 -1.03 9.06 -9.76
C TYR A 195 -2.56 9.04 -9.65
N LYS A 196 -3.17 9.57 -8.58
CA LYS A 196 -4.63 9.57 -8.40
C LYS A 196 -5.34 10.39 -9.47
N ILE A 197 -4.82 11.59 -9.81
CA ILE A 197 -5.38 12.40 -10.91
C ILE A 197 -5.36 11.60 -12.21
N TYR A 198 -4.22 10.98 -12.53
CA TYR A 198 -4.09 10.15 -13.72
C TYR A 198 -5.02 8.93 -13.69
N ARG A 199 -5.06 8.18 -12.57
CA ARG A 199 -5.91 6.98 -12.40
C ARG A 199 -7.39 7.30 -12.55
N VAL A 200 -7.87 8.38 -11.93
CA VAL A 200 -9.26 8.85 -12.08
C VAL A 200 -9.54 9.26 -13.52
N GLY A 201 -8.62 9.99 -14.16
CA GLY A 201 -8.76 10.39 -15.57
C GLY A 201 -8.63 9.24 -16.56
N SER A 202 -8.07 8.10 -16.15
CA SER A 202 -7.82 6.97 -17.05
C SER A 202 -9.07 6.21 -17.46
N GLY A 203 -10.17 6.30 -16.69
CA GLY A 203 -11.38 5.49 -16.90
C GLY A 203 -11.26 4.03 -16.42
N ARG A 204 -10.10 3.61 -15.90
CA ARG A 204 -9.90 2.25 -15.39
C ARG A 204 -10.82 1.93 -14.21
N ASP A 205 -10.92 2.81 -13.22
CA ASP A 205 -11.76 2.55 -12.05
C ASP A 205 -13.26 2.50 -12.41
N GLU A 206 -13.70 3.34 -13.35
CA GLU A 206 -15.07 3.29 -13.87
C GLU A 206 -15.36 1.94 -14.52
N PHE A 207 -14.43 1.45 -15.36
CA PHE A 207 -14.54 0.14 -15.98
C PHE A 207 -14.59 -0.99 -14.95
N ILE A 208 -13.67 -0.98 -13.97
CA ILE A 208 -13.61 -2.01 -12.93
C ILE A 208 -14.91 -2.05 -12.14
N ASN A 209 -15.41 -0.89 -11.70
CA ASN A 209 -16.66 -0.81 -10.95
C ASN A 209 -17.85 -1.29 -11.79
N ARG A 210 -17.87 -1.02 -13.11
CA ARG A 210 -18.94 -1.47 -14.00
C ARG A 210 -18.94 -2.99 -14.23
N ILE A 211 -17.77 -3.60 -14.43
CA ILE A 211 -17.64 -5.02 -14.80
C ILE A 211 -17.65 -5.94 -13.58
N TRP A 212 -17.02 -5.50 -12.50
CA TRP A 212 -16.81 -6.33 -11.31
C TRP A 212 -17.73 -5.92 -10.15
N GLY A 213 -18.10 -4.64 -10.05
CA GLY A 213 -19.00 -4.18 -8.98
C GLY A 213 -18.49 -4.55 -7.60
N GLU A 214 -19.28 -5.33 -6.86
CA GLU A 214 -18.94 -5.83 -5.53
C GLU A 214 -17.80 -6.88 -5.56
N ASP A 215 -17.59 -7.57 -6.68
CA ASP A 215 -16.53 -8.59 -6.86
C ASP A 215 -15.17 -7.99 -7.24
N ARG A 216 -15.03 -6.65 -7.19
CA ARG A 216 -13.80 -5.94 -7.58
C ARG A 216 -12.59 -6.30 -6.71
N GLU A 217 -12.83 -6.62 -5.45
CA GLU A 217 -11.79 -7.01 -4.49
C GLU A 217 -11.67 -8.53 -4.48
N TYR A 218 -10.55 -9.04 -4.99
CA TYR A 218 -10.27 -10.47 -4.96
C TYR A 218 -9.73 -10.88 -3.59
N LYS A 219 -10.39 -11.83 -2.95
CA LYS A 219 -9.92 -12.46 -1.71
C LYS A 219 -9.03 -13.64 -2.06
N ILE A 220 -7.75 -13.56 -1.70
CA ILE A 220 -6.76 -14.61 -1.97
C ILE A 220 -7.15 -15.87 -1.18
N SER A 221 -7.38 -17.00 -1.86
CA SER A 221 -7.95 -18.20 -1.23
C SER A 221 -7.04 -18.83 -0.16
N ARG A 222 -5.72 -18.56 -0.18
CA ARG A 222 -4.72 -19.12 0.76
C ARG A 222 -4.54 -18.29 2.04
N THR A 223 -5.40 -17.30 2.27
CA THR A 223 -5.40 -16.47 3.50
C THR A 223 -5.82 -17.22 4.78
N GLU A 224 -6.12 -18.51 4.72
CA GLU A 224 -6.35 -19.35 5.91
C GLU A 224 -5.14 -20.24 6.17
N PHE A 225 -4.07 -19.69 6.77
CA PHE A 225 -3.04 -20.51 7.39
C PHE A 225 -3.53 -20.92 8.79
N ASN A 226 -3.73 -22.23 9.02
CA ASN A 226 -4.06 -22.82 10.34
C ASN A 226 -5.34 -22.29 11.03
N ASN A 227 -6.47 -22.16 10.32
CA ASN A 227 -7.74 -21.65 10.89
C ASN A 227 -7.63 -20.22 11.48
N VAL A 228 -6.66 -19.43 11.01
CA VAL A 228 -6.51 -18.03 11.38
C VAL A 228 -6.74 -17.16 10.13
N PRO A 229 -7.76 -16.30 10.10
CA PRO A 229 -7.96 -15.35 9.00
C PRO A 229 -6.72 -14.46 8.84
N LEU A 230 -6.23 -14.23 7.61
CA LEU A 230 -5.02 -13.42 7.37
C LEU A 230 -5.11 -11.96 7.86
N PHE A 231 -6.30 -11.49 8.21
CA PHE A 231 -6.46 -10.26 9.01
C PHE A 231 -5.66 -10.33 10.33
N THR A 232 -5.53 -11.51 10.93
CA THR A 232 -4.74 -11.79 12.13
C THR A 232 -3.23 -11.88 11.87
N LEU A 233 -2.78 -12.10 10.62
CA LEU A 233 -1.36 -12.20 10.25
C LEU A 233 -0.78 -10.90 9.67
N ILE A 234 -1.62 -10.06 9.05
CA ILE A 234 -1.28 -8.65 8.74
C ILE A 234 -1.35 -7.78 10.01
N GLY A 235 -2.10 -8.25 11.03
CA GLY A 235 -2.15 -7.65 12.37
C GLY A 235 -0.88 -7.74 13.21
N ASN A 236 0.25 -8.28 12.72
CA ASN A 236 1.51 -8.34 13.47
C ASN A 236 2.52 -7.22 13.15
N LYS A 237 2.01 -6.05 12.77
CA LYS A 237 2.49 -4.78 13.35
C LYS A 237 1.40 -4.15 14.22
N THR A 238 0.81 -4.89 15.15
CA THR A 238 0.14 -4.23 16.28
C THR A 238 1.21 -3.47 17.06
N GLY A 239 1.11 -2.14 17.10
CA GLY A 239 1.58 -1.45 18.28
C GLY A 239 0.98 -2.16 19.50
N SER A 240 1.84 -2.50 20.47
CA SER A 240 1.39 -3.19 21.68
C SER A 240 0.24 -2.41 22.32
N LYS A 241 -0.94 -3.03 22.41
CA LYS A 241 -2.15 -2.43 23.03
C LYS A 241 -1.94 -2.09 24.51
N ASN A 242 -0.86 -2.58 25.11
CA ASN A 242 -0.49 -2.35 26.51
C ASN A 242 -0.12 -0.90 26.82
N HIS A 243 0.07 -0.06 25.80
CA HIS A 243 0.40 1.37 25.97
C HIS A 243 -0.80 2.31 25.80
N LEU A 244 -1.99 1.79 25.49
CA LEU A 244 -3.20 2.62 25.37
C LEU A 244 -3.71 3.04 26.75
N THR A 245 -4.13 4.30 26.86
CA THR A 245 -4.93 4.73 28.01
C THR A 245 -6.29 4.02 28.03
N LYS A 246 -6.96 4.01 29.19
CA LYS A 246 -8.30 3.43 29.33
C LYS A 246 -9.30 3.99 28.30
N LEU A 247 -9.24 5.30 28.03
CA LEU A 247 -10.12 5.95 27.05
C LEU A 247 -9.78 5.53 25.62
N GLN A 248 -8.50 5.52 25.24
CA GLN A 248 -8.06 5.09 23.90
C GLN A 248 -8.45 3.63 23.64
N TYR A 249 -8.26 2.74 24.61
CA TYR A 249 -8.70 1.36 24.52
C TYR A 249 -10.22 1.24 24.40
N HIS A 250 -10.98 1.98 25.22
CA HIS A 250 -12.44 1.96 25.18
C HIS A 250 -12.98 2.44 23.82
N VAL A 251 -12.44 3.53 23.27
CA VAL A 251 -12.81 4.05 21.96
C VAL A 251 -12.46 3.05 20.88
N THR A 252 -11.17 2.74 20.72
CA THR A 252 -10.68 1.94 19.58
C THR A 252 -11.15 0.48 19.59
N GLN A 253 -11.26 -0.17 20.75
CA GLN A 253 -11.50 -1.61 20.85
C GLN A 253 -12.91 -1.98 21.31
N ARG A 254 -13.68 -1.03 21.84
CA ARG A 254 -15.04 -1.26 22.38
C ARG A 254 -16.07 -0.30 21.79
N ASN A 255 -15.77 0.29 20.63
CA ASN A 255 -16.63 1.20 19.89
C ASN A 255 -17.15 2.37 20.77
N GLY A 256 -16.34 2.79 21.74
CA GLY A 256 -16.65 3.90 22.61
C GLY A 256 -16.59 5.24 21.88
N THR A 257 -17.22 6.26 22.45
CA THR A 257 -17.14 7.64 21.96
C THR A 257 -16.63 8.53 23.09
N GLU A 258 -15.58 9.31 22.83
CA GLU A 258 -15.04 10.26 23.81
C GLU A 258 -15.97 11.47 23.98
N PRO A 259 -15.92 12.21 25.11
CA PRO A 259 -16.79 13.36 25.29
C PRO A 259 -16.47 14.53 24.34
N PRO A 260 -17.48 15.25 23.83
CA PRO A 260 -17.29 16.40 22.96
C PRO A 260 -16.54 17.53 23.70
N TYR A 261 -15.67 18.25 22.99
CA TYR A 261 -14.82 19.36 23.47
C TYR A 261 -13.87 19.02 24.64
N ARG A 262 -13.84 17.77 25.09
CA ARG A 262 -12.96 17.29 26.17
C ARG A 262 -12.02 16.21 25.64
N ASN A 263 -11.39 16.51 24.52
CA ASN A 263 -10.47 15.63 23.83
C ASN A 263 -9.28 16.42 23.27
N GLU A 264 -8.25 15.72 22.81
CA GLU A 264 -6.96 16.37 22.50
C GLU A 264 -6.96 17.13 21.17
N TYR A 265 -7.77 16.71 20.19
CA TYR A 265 -7.62 17.17 18.81
C TYR A 265 -8.83 17.94 18.25
N TRP A 266 -9.90 18.17 19.01
CA TRP A 266 -11.06 18.94 18.50
C TRP A 266 -10.65 20.32 17.97
N ASP A 267 -9.77 21.05 18.68
CA ASP A 267 -9.30 22.38 18.30
C ASP A 267 -7.88 22.43 17.73
N ASN A 268 -7.19 21.30 17.59
CA ASN A 268 -5.85 21.27 17.02
C ASN A 268 -5.83 21.84 15.59
N LYS A 269 -4.94 22.80 15.34
CA LYS A 269 -4.73 23.50 14.06
C LYS A 269 -3.31 23.37 13.53
N ARG A 270 -2.44 22.64 14.23
CA ARG A 270 -1.04 22.48 13.79
C ARG A 270 -0.98 21.72 12.46
N PRO A 271 -0.06 22.09 11.56
CA PRO A 271 0.15 21.34 10.33
C PRO A 271 0.73 19.96 10.66
N GLY A 272 0.16 18.91 10.07
CA GLY A 272 0.61 17.55 10.28
C GLY A 272 -0.43 16.51 9.86
N ILE A 273 -0.16 15.25 10.17
CA ILE A 273 -1.07 14.13 9.89
C ILE A 273 -1.57 13.52 11.20
N TYR A 274 -2.70 12.85 11.11
CA TYR A 274 -3.27 12.02 12.16
C TYR A 274 -3.16 10.57 11.72
N VAL A 275 -2.47 9.77 12.51
CA VAL A 275 -2.31 8.32 12.30
C VAL A 275 -3.17 7.56 13.29
N ASP A 276 -3.48 6.30 13.01
CA ASP A 276 -4.08 5.41 14.00
C ASP A 276 -3.13 5.29 15.20
N ILE A 277 -3.67 5.45 16.41
CA ILE A 277 -2.90 5.28 17.63
C ILE A 277 -2.40 3.85 17.86
N VAL A 278 -3.03 2.85 17.24
CA VAL A 278 -2.69 1.43 17.39
C VAL A 278 -1.72 0.95 16.31
N SER A 279 -2.05 1.13 15.03
CA SER A 279 -1.20 0.66 13.90
C SER A 279 -0.16 1.67 13.45
N GLY A 280 -0.39 2.96 13.68
CA GLY A 280 0.36 4.04 13.05
C GLY A 280 0.00 4.26 11.58
N GLU A 281 -1.01 3.60 11.03
CA GLU A 281 -1.39 3.84 9.63
C GLU A 281 -1.91 5.28 9.44
N PRO A 282 -1.53 5.99 8.35
CA PRO A 282 -1.99 7.35 8.11
C PRO A 282 -3.50 7.41 7.84
N LEU A 283 -4.25 8.21 8.61
CA LEU A 283 -5.71 8.29 8.51
C LEU A 283 -6.20 9.63 7.94
N PHE A 284 -5.73 10.76 8.48
CA PHE A 284 -6.22 12.09 8.11
C PHE A 284 -5.10 13.13 8.04
N SER A 285 -5.32 14.20 7.26
CA SER A 285 -4.42 15.35 7.17
C SER A 285 -5.04 16.57 7.86
N SER A 286 -4.20 17.41 8.48
CA SER A 286 -4.66 18.70 9.00
C SER A 286 -5.18 19.64 7.89
N LYS A 287 -4.77 19.45 6.62
CA LYS A 287 -5.29 20.23 5.47
C LYS A 287 -6.77 19.96 5.18
N ASP A 288 -7.26 18.78 5.53
CA ASP A 288 -8.67 18.39 5.34
C ASP A 288 -9.49 18.51 6.64
N LYS A 289 -8.86 18.92 7.75
CA LYS A 289 -9.53 19.18 9.03
C LYS A 289 -10.27 20.52 8.97
N PHE A 290 -11.51 20.57 9.47
CA PHE A 290 -12.30 21.79 9.49
C PHE A 290 -13.06 21.97 10.82
N LYS A 291 -13.50 23.20 11.09
CA LYS A 291 -14.28 23.54 12.28
C LYS A 291 -15.75 23.14 12.07
N SER A 292 -16.12 21.94 12.52
CA SER A 292 -17.52 21.44 12.42
C SER A 292 -18.44 21.98 13.51
N GLY A 293 -17.89 22.39 14.66
CA GLY A 293 -18.68 22.77 15.83
C GLY A 293 -19.27 21.60 16.61
N THR A 294 -18.97 20.35 16.26
CA THR A 294 -19.55 19.17 16.94
C THR A 294 -18.84 18.77 18.24
N GLY A 295 -17.61 19.24 18.43
CA GLY A 295 -16.79 18.90 19.61
C GLY A 295 -15.83 17.73 19.40
N TRP A 296 -15.80 17.13 18.21
CA TRP A 296 -14.80 16.13 17.79
C TRP A 296 -14.00 16.63 16.58
N PRO A 297 -12.74 16.20 16.40
CA PRO A 297 -12.00 16.50 15.18
C PRO A 297 -12.78 15.98 13.97
N SER A 298 -12.96 16.87 12.98
CA SER A 298 -13.78 16.62 11.81
C SER A 298 -12.99 16.88 10.53
N PHE A 299 -13.08 15.96 9.59
CA PHE A 299 -12.34 16.01 8.33
C PHE A 299 -13.29 15.89 7.13
N THR A 300 -12.91 16.44 5.99
CA THR A 300 -13.71 16.37 4.76
C THR A 300 -13.46 15.10 3.95
N ARG A 301 -12.29 14.47 4.15
CA ARG A 301 -11.84 13.21 3.53
C ARG A 301 -10.68 12.59 4.32
N PRO A 302 -10.43 11.28 4.18
CA PRO A 302 -9.21 10.66 4.68
C PRO A 302 -7.97 11.03 3.87
N LEU A 303 -6.81 10.90 4.51
CA LEU A 303 -5.49 11.06 3.88
C LEU A 303 -5.20 9.92 2.91
N VAL A 304 -5.52 8.68 3.32
CA VAL A 304 -5.46 7.47 2.49
C VAL A 304 -6.82 6.81 2.58
N GLN A 305 -7.59 6.83 1.48
CA GLN A 305 -8.98 6.33 1.48
C GLN A 305 -9.04 4.83 1.78
N GLU A 306 -8.02 4.11 1.36
CA GLU A 306 -7.87 2.68 1.52
C GLU A 306 -7.60 2.27 2.98
N ASN A 307 -7.17 3.19 3.84
CA ASN A 307 -6.96 2.94 5.28
C ASN A 307 -8.24 3.06 6.11
N ILE A 308 -9.37 3.43 5.49
CA ILE A 308 -10.67 3.60 6.16
C ILE A 308 -11.65 2.53 5.68
N VAL A 309 -12.08 1.69 6.60
CA VAL A 309 -13.20 0.76 6.41
C VAL A 309 -14.49 1.47 6.81
N ARG A 310 -15.54 1.32 5.98
CA ARG A 310 -16.88 1.86 6.24
C ARG A 310 -17.83 0.73 6.55
N GLU A 311 -18.45 0.75 7.72
CA GLU A 311 -19.40 -0.28 8.14
C GLU A 311 -20.76 0.34 8.43
N ARG A 312 -21.82 -0.45 8.23
CA ARG A 312 -23.17 -0.03 8.59
C ARG A 312 -23.35 -0.20 10.09
N ASP A 313 -23.65 0.90 10.78
CA ASP A 313 -23.97 0.92 12.21
C ASP A 313 -25.47 1.17 12.40
N THR A 314 -26.13 0.30 13.17
CA THR A 314 -27.57 0.38 13.52
C THR A 314 -27.81 0.57 15.01
N THR A 315 -26.75 0.83 15.79
CA THR A 315 -26.85 1.05 17.23
C THR A 315 -27.63 2.33 17.54
N LEU A 316 -28.25 2.38 18.73
CA LEU A 316 -29.06 3.50 19.21
C LEU A 316 -30.28 3.83 18.31
N ASP A 317 -30.81 2.84 17.59
CA ASP A 317 -31.92 2.98 16.62
C ASP A 317 -31.64 4.01 15.52
N MET A 318 -30.37 4.27 15.23
CA MET A 318 -29.92 5.17 14.18
C MET A 318 -29.17 4.39 13.10
N VAL A 319 -29.38 4.72 11.83
CA VAL A 319 -28.54 4.21 10.73
C VAL A 319 -27.41 5.19 10.48
N ARG A 320 -26.18 4.78 10.82
CA ARG A 320 -24.96 5.55 10.62
C ARG A 320 -23.94 4.74 9.84
N ILE A 321 -22.90 5.41 9.35
CA ILE A 321 -21.74 4.76 8.73
C ILE A 321 -20.60 4.85 9.73
N GLU A 322 -20.26 3.74 10.36
CA GLU A 322 -19.09 3.61 11.22
C GLU A 322 -17.81 3.65 10.37
N LEU A 323 -16.76 4.23 10.94
CA LEU A 323 -15.43 4.30 10.36
C LEU A 323 -14.46 3.53 11.25
N ARG A 324 -13.73 2.59 10.65
CA ARG A 324 -12.68 1.79 11.30
C ARG A 324 -11.37 1.91 10.53
N SER A 325 -10.24 1.79 11.23
CA SER A 325 -8.93 1.72 10.57
C SER A 325 -8.70 0.34 9.96
N LYS A 326 -8.06 0.27 8.79
CA LYS A 326 -7.91 -0.99 8.06
C LYS A 326 -6.91 -1.93 8.73
N ALA A 327 -5.78 -1.43 9.21
CA ALA A 327 -4.70 -2.31 9.70
C ALA A 327 -4.92 -2.80 11.14
N ALA A 328 -5.57 -2.02 12.00
CA ALA A 328 -5.79 -2.40 13.40
C ALA A 328 -7.25 -2.67 13.78
N ASP A 329 -8.21 -2.48 12.86
CA ASP A 329 -9.63 -2.53 13.16
C ASP A 329 -10.04 -1.57 14.31
N SER A 330 -9.37 -0.43 14.42
CA SER A 330 -9.67 0.55 15.47
C SER A 330 -10.96 1.27 15.13
N HIS A 331 -11.95 1.27 16.01
CA HIS A 331 -13.08 2.18 15.89
C HIS A 331 -12.60 3.63 15.92
N LEU A 332 -12.94 4.39 14.88
CA LEU A 332 -12.52 5.79 14.70
C LEU A 332 -13.68 6.74 15.02
N GLY A 333 -14.88 6.45 14.53
CA GLY A 333 -16.05 7.31 14.66
C GLY A 333 -17.04 7.07 13.52
N HIS A 334 -17.64 8.14 12.98
CA HIS A 334 -18.72 8.03 12.00
C HIS A 334 -18.62 9.03 10.85
N LEU A 335 -19.15 8.64 9.69
CA LEU A 335 -19.29 9.47 8.51
C LEU A 335 -20.69 10.05 8.39
N PHE A 336 -20.77 11.36 8.15
CA PHE A 336 -22.00 12.11 7.94
C PHE A 336 -21.97 12.85 6.59
N HIS A 337 -23.15 13.20 6.07
CA HIS A 337 -23.34 13.91 4.79
C HIS A 337 -23.67 15.40 4.98
N ASP A 338 -23.30 15.96 6.12
CA ASP A 338 -23.51 17.36 6.53
C ASP A 338 -22.20 18.17 6.53
N GLY A 339 -21.20 17.70 5.78
CA GLY A 339 -19.90 18.35 5.67
C GLY A 339 -19.89 19.53 4.71
N PRO A 340 -18.81 20.33 4.71
CA PRO A 340 -18.66 21.43 3.77
C PRO A 340 -18.47 20.90 2.34
N LYS A 341 -18.87 21.72 1.36
CA LYS A 341 -18.51 21.50 -0.05
C LYS A 341 -16.98 21.57 -0.22
N PRO A 342 -16.39 20.89 -1.21
CA PRO A 342 -17.06 20.17 -2.30
C PRO A 342 -17.48 18.73 -1.97
N THR A 343 -16.92 18.11 -0.93
CA THR A 343 -17.21 16.69 -0.65
C THR A 343 -18.60 16.49 -0.05
N GLY A 344 -19.09 17.46 0.75
CA GLY A 344 -20.33 17.33 1.51
C GLY A 344 -20.23 16.30 2.64
N LEU A 345 -19.03 15.76 2.89
CA LEU A 345 -18.79 14.69 3.85
C LEU A 345 -18.12 15.22 5.11
N ARG A 346 -18.54 14.70 6.26
CA ARG A 346 -17.93 14.97 7.56
C ARG A 346 -17.53 13.64 8.21
N TYR A 347 -16.22 13.40 8.24
CA TYR A 347 -15.60 12.33 9.00
C TYR A 347 -15.43 12.81 10.43
N CYS A 348 -16.31 12.38 11.33
CA CYS A 348 -16.33 12.77 12.74
C CYS A 348 -15.58 11.72 13.55
N ILE A 349 -14.39 12.05 14.04
CA ILE A 349 -13.43 11.07 14.56
C ILE A 349 -13.15 11.34 16.03
N ASN A 350 -12.92 10.29 16.82
CA ASN A 350 -12.46 10.41 18.19
C ASN A 350 -10.95 10.74 18.21
N SER A 351 -10.52 11.75 18.96
CA SER A 351 -9.10 12.03 19.20
C SER A 351 -8.40 10.85 19.86
N ALA A 352 -9.08 10.13 20.75
CA ALA A 352 -8.56 8.96 21.42
C ALA A 352 -8.26 7.76 20.49
N SER A 353 -8.68 7.79 19.22
CA SER A 353 -8.25 6.80 18.21
C SER A 353 -7.09 7.30 17.35
N LEU A 354 -6.61 8.53 17.57
CA LEU A 354 -5.61 9.18 16.73
C LEU A 354 -4.34 9.47 17.51
N ARG A 355 -3.22 9.54 16.79
CA ARG A 355 -1.99 10.18 17.24
C ARG A 355 -1.58 11.22 16.21
N PHE A 356 -1.35 12.45 16.65
CA PHE A 356 -0.93 13.53 15.78
C PHE A 356 0.59 13.54 15.57
N ILE A 357 1.05 13.67 14.32
CA ILE A 357 2.45 13.84 13.95
C ILE A 357 2.59 15.18 13.23
N ALA A 358 3.30 16.11 13.84
CA ALA A 358 3.57 17.42 13.27
C ALA A 358 4.51 17.31 12.06
N VAL A 359 4.41 18.25 11.11
CA VAL A 359 5.19 18.24 9.85
C VAL A 359 6.69 18.09 10.09
N GLU A 360 7.22 18.80 11.09
CA GLU A 360 8.63 18.77 11.47
C GLU A 360 9.12 17.39 11.94
N ASN A 361 8.21 16.52 12.38
CA ASN A 361 8.52 15.17 12.87
C ASN A 361 8.24 14.06 11.85
N LEU A 362 7.56 14.35 10.72
CA LEU A 362 7.19 13.33 9.73
C LEU A 362 8.37 12.49 9.26
N THR A 363 9.46 13.12 8.84
CA THR A 363 10.67 12.42 8.38
C THR A 363 11.33 11.61 9.50
N LYS A 364 11.34 12.13 10.74
CA LYS A 364 11.94 11.43 11.88
C LYS A 364 11.14 10.18 12.26
N GLU A 365 9.83 10.22 12.06
CA GLU A 365 8.92 9.15 12.44
C GLU A 365 8.57 8.18 11.29
N GLY A 366 9.20 8.31 10.11
CA GLY A 366 9.02 7.40 8.98
C GLY A 366 7.79 7.69 8.09
N TYR A 367 7.35 8.95 8.07
CA TYR A 367 6.21 9.46 7.30
C TYR A 367 6.64 10.53 6.29
N GLU A 368 7.90 10.48 5.82
CA GLU A 368 8.51 11.46 4.93
C GLU A 368 7.71 11.72 3.64
N ASP A 369 7.03 10.71 3.11
CA ASP A 369 6.23 10.80 1.87
C ASP A 369 5.12 11.86 1.99
N PHE A 370 4.57 12.04 3.19
CA PHE A 370 3.49 13.00 3.45
C PHE A 370 3.99 14.44 3.64
N ARG A 371 5.31 14.66 3.73
CA ARG A 371 5.87 16.00 3.91
C ARG A 371 5.52 16.93 2.76
N THR A 372 5.45 16.39 1.54
CA THR A 372 5.13 17.15 0.32
C THR A 372 3.76 17.83 0.36
N LEU A 373 2.81 17.30 1.14
CA LEU A 373 1.47 17.90 1.36
C LEU A 373 1.52 19.27 2.04
N PHE A 374 2.63 19.57 2.72
CA PHE A 374 2.81 20.78 3.52
C PHE A 374 3.92 21.69 2.98
N SER A 375 4.63 21.26 1.94
CA SER A 375 5.76 22.00 1.33
C SER A 375 5.33 23.11 0.37
N GLN A 376 4.06 23.19 -0.02
CA GLN A 376 3.54 24.34 -0.74
C GLN A 376 3.08 25.38 0.27
N SER A 377 3.85 26.47 0.37
CA SER A 377 3.30 27.76 0.78
C SER A 377 2.07 28.00 -0.09
N ASP A 378 0.89 28.00 0.53
CA ASP A 378 -0.35 28.43 -0.12
C ASP A 378 -0.12 29.89 -0.57
N GLY A 379 0.29 30.06 -1.82
CA GLY A 379 0.49 31.35 -2.44
C GLY A 379 -0.87 31.99 -2.64
N LEU A 380 -1.08 33.10 -1.95
CA LEU A 380 -2.04 34.13 -2.34
C LEU A 380 -1.67 34.70 -3.73
#